data_AF-A0A534W8L2-F1
#
_entry.id   AF-A0A534W8L2-F1
#
_cell.length_a   1.000
_cell.length_b   1.000
_cell.length_c   1.000
_cell.angle_alpha   90.00
_cell.angle_beta   90.00
_cell.angle_gamma   90.00
#
_symmetry.space_group_name_H-M   'P 1'
#
loop_
_entity.id
_entity.type
_entity.pdbx_description
1 polymer ?
#
loop_
_entity_poly.entity_id
_entity_poly.type
_entity_poly.pdbx_seq_one_letter_code
_entity_poly.pdbx_strand_id
1 'polypeptide(L)'
;MGDGARRRRHARRRHLVHGGLQRRDGERHQDRRARHGILHAQPAGLPVHRPLRRRRRGRRARLPALLERVDDELRRVDHHGEVHPGDRALEGAGARLPPDQRFDVQGNPQPAGYGPMKRAPRGFTLLELMVGATISLLVIGAVTGAFLAQNRAFISLDVNRIAADAARDAFLDMEPSIRRAGFGLDPRYAFDFAYYACPGANCRDSTTGPDNLVFYARNPNYTYTVNGATAPDGTVCASANGCVTGNAYNVTITSAGGVYTVTVNLRTGAVTPLRQGQVLQFICPGAAAVTMATLATTPAAPQSGTPTLSLVPTPGAAPPSNDPTKANGFGANGCFIQPGVIMVLVDRYHYLIQAYAGVPWLVLDTGTDIDGSAVIDAADYIPIAPGVEDIQFAYTLNINAPTVGGGGAPPSPAPGKGPDAPTAGGVNAGNWVVGDYFTGTGATATGTQEQPDATLANMPQYSTGLADPLRFNVTAANIRGVRMTVNLRSLQTDQAQPASWTGDVENRVENLNGANLQTGGRFRRFSYSATVACRDMESRSAFIF
;
A
#
# COMPACT_ATOMS: atom_id res chain seq x y z
N MET A 1 55.99 43.88 10.18
CA MET A 1 56.75 45.13 9.92
C MET A 1 56.40 45.52 8.48
N GLY A 2 55.71 46.59 8.13
CA GLY A 2 55.06 47.71 8.81
C GLY A 2 54.40 48.55 7.69
N ASP A 3 53.28 49.21 8.00
CA ASP A 3 52.65 50.39 7.36
C ASP A 3 52.38 50.41 5.83
N GLY A 4 51.26 50.92 5.31
CA GLY A 4 50.16 51.70 5.89
C GLY A 4 49.62 52.74 4.86
N ALA A 5 48.34 53.11 5.03
CA ALA A 5 47.60 54.26 4.47
C ALA A 5 47.16 54.24 2.98
N ARG A 6 45.86 54.04 2.66
CA ARG A 6 44.67 54.94 2.76
C ARG A 6 44.59 56.08 1.73
N ARG A 7 43.51 56.10 0.94
CA ARG A 7 42.70 57.31 0.66
C ARG A 7 41.25 56.96 0.30
N ARG A 8 40.32 57.60 1.02
CA ARG A 8 38.85 57.62 0.86
C ARG A 8 38.45 58.71 -0.14
N ARG A 9 37.25 58.60 -0.75
CA ARG A 9 36.30 59.73 -0.93
C ARG A 9 34.86 59.25 -1.16
N HIS A 10 33.93 59.96 -0.53
CA HIS A 10 32.47 59.83 -0.53
C HIS A 10 31.81 60.78 -1.55
N ALA A 11 30.60 60.45 -2.01
CA ALA A 11 29.45 61.37 -2.24
C ALA A 11 28.18 60.49 -2.36
N ARG A 12 27.17 60.49 -1.46
CA ARG A 12 26.10 61.45 -1.06
C ARG A 12 25.03 61.81 -2.13
N ARG A 13 23.85 61.19 -1.92
CA ARG A 13 22.44 61.71 -1.85
C ARG A 13 21.77 62.42 -3.04
N ARG A 14 20.53 61.96 -3.36
CA ARG A 14 19.21 62.67 -3.42
C ARG A 14 18.14 61.63 -3.90
N HIS A 15 17.08 61.25 -3.18
CA HIS A 15 15.78 61.88 -2.82
C HIS A 15 14.85 62.32 -3.97
N LEU A 16 13.69 61.63 -4.08
CA LEU A 16 12.33 62.00 -4.58
C LEU A 16 11.51 60.67 -4.58
N VAL A 17 10.43 60.37 -3.83
CA VAL A 17 9.16 61.00 -3.39
C VAL A 17 8.11 61.21 -4.51
N HIS A 18 7.16 60.27 -4.59
CA HIS A 18 5.67 60.38 -4.61
C HIS A 18 5.11 59.01 -5.08
N GLY A 19 4.21 58.31 -4.36
CA GLY A 19 2.79 58.63 -4.07
C GLY A 19 1.90 57.96 -5.15
N GLY A 20 0.83 57.19 -4.90
CA GLY A 20 0.17 56.71 -3.69
C GLY A 20 -1.02 55.80 -4.09
N LEU A 21 -1.83 55.41 -3.09
CA LEU A 21 -3.21 54.84 -3.13
C LEU A 21 -3.27 53.33 -3.53
N GLN A 22 -3.94 52.42 -2.81
CA GLN A 22 -5.28 52.52 -2.21
C GLN A 22 -5.58 51.36 -1.22
N ARG A 23 -6.19 51.71 -0.07
CA ARG A 23 -7.21 51.02 0.79
C ARG A 23 -6.92 49.63 1.40
N ARG A 24 -6.93 49.45 2.75
CA ARG A 24 -8.07 49.42 3.74
C ARG A 24 -8.98 48.20 3.51
N ASP A 25 -9.36 47.32 4.44
CA ASP A 25 -9.59 47.29 5.90
C ASP A 25 -9.42 45.81 6.37
N GLY A 26 -9.32 45.38 7.63
CA GLY A 26 -9.42 46.01 8.94
C GLY A 26 -9.13 44.99 10.05
N GLU A 27 -8.53 45.44 11.14
CA GLU A 27 -8.46 44.76 12.43
C GLU A 27 -9.73 45.07 13.24
N ARG A 28 -10.20 44.10 14.04
CA ARG A 28 -10.57 44.21 15.47
C ARG A 28 -11.56 43.11 15.86
N HIS A 29 -11.19 42.27 16.81
CA HIS A 29 -12.05 42.02 17.97
C HIS A 29 -11.23 41.48 19.15
N GLN A 30 -11.08 42.33 20.16
CA GLN A 30 -10.71 41.97 21.53
C GLN A 30 -11.97 41.85 22.40
N ASP A 31 -11.88 40.91 23.34
CA ASP A 31 -12.40 40.92 24.71
C ASP A 31 -13.84 41.34 25.01
N ARG A 32 -14.60 40.38 25.55
CA ARG A 32 -15.35 40.50 26.83
C ARG A 32 -16.07 39.19 27.16
N ARG A 33 -15.72 38.55 28.28
CA ARG A 33 -16.63 38.37 29.43
C ARG A 33 -15.95 37.69 30.61
N ALA A 34 -16.11 38.35 31.74
CA ALA A 34 -15.65 38.00 33.06
C ALA A 34 -16.57 36.97 33.75
N ARG A 35 -15.93 36.10 34.54
CA ARG A 35 -16.18 35.83 35.97
C ARG A 35 -17.64 35.67 36.44
N HIS A 36 -17.95 34.46 36.90
CA HIS A 36 -18.61 34.23 38.18
C HIS A 36 -18.03 32.96 38.82
N GLY A 37 -17.51 33.10 40.04
CA GLY A 37 -17.21 31.96 40.91
C GLY A 37 -18.38 31.68 41.85
N ILE A 38 -18.36 30.52 42.50
CA ILE A 38 -18.83 30.28 43.89
C ILE A 38 -18.21 28.95 44.35
N LEU A 39 -17.63 28.99 45.55
CA LEU A 39 -17.11 27.89 46.36
C LEU A 39 -18.25 27.01 46.91
N HIS A 40 -17.99 25.71 47.13
CA HIS A 40 -18.39 25.03 48.38
C HIS A 40 -17.57 23.75 48.58
N ALA A 41 -17.15 23.53 49.82
CA ALA A 41 -16.37 22.39 50.31
C ALA A 41 -17.24 21.47 51.18
N GLN A 42 -17.09 20.13 50.97
CA GLN A 42 -17.23 18.96 51.89
C GLN A 42 -18.50 18.80 52.79
N PRO A 43 -18.87 17.62 53.38
CA PRO A 43 -18.09 16.40 53.67
C PRO A 43 -18.83 15.03 53.42
N ALA A 44 -18.27 13.96 53.99
CA ALA A 44 -18.55 12.52 53.84
C ALA A 44 -19.80 11.94 54.54
N GLY A 45 -20.29 10.78 54.07
CA GLY A 45 -21.14 9.84 54.85
C GLY A 45 -22.16 8.96 54.06
N LEU A 46 -21.83 7.66 53.91
CA LEU A 46 -22.58 6.39 53.61
C LEU A 46 -24.14 6.33 53.71
N PRO A 47 -24.83 5.21 53.31
CA PRO A 47 -24.54 4.09 52.38
C PRO A 47 -25.72 3.71 51.43
N VAL A 48 -25.55 2.59 50.71
CA VAL A 48 -26.56 1.67 50.09
C VAL A 48 -26.96 1.93 48.63
N HIS A 49 -26.37 1.16 47.70
CA HIS A 49 -27.05 0.08 46.94
C HIS A 49 -26.10 -0.56 45.92
N ARG A 50 -25.93 -1.89 46.01
CA ARG A 50 -25.49 -2.78 44.91
C ARG A 50 -26.42 -2.54 43.70
N PRO A 51 -25.97 -2.69 42.43
CA PRO A 51 -25.57 -4.01 41.95
C PRO A 51 -24.56 -4.07 40.76
N LEU A 52 -24.19 -5.32 40.46
CA LEU A 52 -23.69 -5.86 39.19
C LEU A 52 -22.24 -5.56 38.74
N ARG A 53 -21.42 -6.59 39.00
CA ARG A 53 -20.23 -7.03 38.24
C ARG A 53 -20.23 -6.55 36.78
N ARG A 54 -19.32 -5.64 36.44
CA ARG A 54 -18.72 -5.58 35.10
C ARG A 54 -17.29 -6.11 35.18
N ARG A 55 -17.07 -7.27 34.57
CA ARG A 55 -15.74 -7.82 34.29
C ARG A 55 -14.95 -6.77 33.52
N ARG A 56 -13.77 -6.41 34.05
CA ARG A 56 -12.69 -5.75 33.31
C ARG A 56 -12.35 -6.61 32.09
N ARG A 57 -12.69 -6.14 30.88
CA ARG A 57 -11.96 -6.55 29.67
C ARG A 57 -10.71 -5.67 29.62
N GLY A 58 -9.56 -6.32 29.75
CA GLY A 58 -8.26 -5.70 29.55
C GLY A 58 -8.18 -5.10 28.14
N ARG A 59 -7.55 -3.92 28.05
CA ARG A 59 -7.13 -3.31 26.80
C ARG A 59 -6.17 -4.28 26.10
N ARG A 60 -6.64 -4.96 25.06
CA ARG A 60 -5.76 -5.53 24.04
C ARG A 60 -5.36 -4.42 23.09
N ALA A 61 -4.10 -4.45 22.65
CA ALA A 61 -3.56 -3.59 21.62
C ALA A 61 -4.50 -3.61 20.41
N ARG A 62 -4.79 -2.41 19.87
CA ARG A 62 -5.60 -2.27 18.66
C ARG A 62 -4.84 -2.93 17.52
N LEU A 63 -5.31 -4.10 17.09
CA LEU A 63 -4.99 -4.63 15.78
C LEU A 63 -5.59 -3.68 14.71
N PRO A 64 -4.95 -3.54 13.54
CA PRO A 64 -5.55 -2.88 12.39
C PRO A 64 -6.93 -3.47 12.09
N ALA A 65 -7.88 -2.62 11.67
CA ALA A 65 -9.28 -3.01 11.42
C ALA A 65 -9.46 -4.18 10.42
N LEU A 66 -8.43 -4.48 9.62
CA LEU A 66 -8.38 -5.64 8.72
C LEU A 66 -8.24 -6.98 9.45
N LEU A 67 -7.45 -7.05 10.54
CA LEU A 67 -7.26 -8.28 11.31
C LEU A 67 -8.43 -8.60 12.25
N GLU A 68 -9.21 -7.58 12.63
CA GLU A 68 -10.46 -7.77 13.38
C GLU A 68 -11.54 -8.47 12.53
N ARG A 69 -11.47 -8.33 11.19
CA ARG A 69 -12.39 -8.96 10.25
C ARG A 69 -12.04 -10.42 9.97
N VAL A 70 -10.74 -10.76 9.95
CA VAL A 70 -10.26 -12.15 9.78
C VAL A 70 -10.58 -13.01 11.01
N ASP A 71 -10.51 -12.45 12.23
CA ASP A 71 -10.84 -13.16 13.48
C ASP A 71 -12.35 -13.46 13.59
N ASP A 72 -13.20 -12.61 13.02
CA ASP A 72 -14.66 -12.82 12.93
C ASP A 72 -15.05 -13.85 11.83
N GLU A 73 -14.23 -13.97 10.78
CA GLU A 73 -14.48 -14.90 9.67
C GLU A 73 -14.01 -16.33 10.02
N LEU A 74 -12.88 -16.47 10.71
CA LEU A 74 -12.43 -17.77 11.26
C LEU A 74 -13.39 -18.31 12.34
N ARG A 75 -13.99 -17.44 13.15
CA ARG A 75 -15.02 -17.86 14.14
C ARG A 75 -16.34 -18.33 13.52
N ARG A 76 -16.64 -17.96 12.27
CA ARG A 76 -17.83 -18.47 11.57
C ARG A 76 -17.65 -19.87 11.02
N VAL A 77 -16.42 -20.35 10.88
CA VAL A 77 -16.12 -21.69 10.34
C VAL A 77 -16.30 -22.79 11.40
N ASP A 78 -16.18 -22.49 12.69
CA ASP A 78 -16.23 -23.48 13.79
C ASP A 78 -17.63 -23.75 14.39
N HIS A 79 -18.70 -23.23 13.78
CA HIS A 79 -20.08 -23.51 14.21
C HIS A 79 -20.93 -24.11 13.06
N HIS A 80 -20.48 -25.25 12.55
CA HIS A 80 -21.33 -26.16 11.79
C HIS A 80 -21.52 -27.47 12.55
N GLY A 81 -22.60 -27.55 13.33
CA GLY A 81 -22.94 -28.77 14.04
C GLY A 81 -24.17 -28.69 14.94
N GLU A 82 -25.29 -28.14 14.47
CA GLU A 82 -26.62 -28.56 14.93
C GLU A 82 -27.70 -28.02 13.98
N VAL A 83 -28.38 -28.94 13.29
CA VAL A 83 -29.51 -28.63 12.41
C VAL A 83 -30.78 -28.69 13.25
N HIS A 84 -31.38 -27.54 13.53
CA HIS A 84 -32.75 -27.47 14.01
C HIS A 84 -33.74 -27.47 12.83
N PRO A 85 -34.72 -28.39 12.79
CA PRO A 85 -35.77 -28.36 11.79
C PRO A 85 -36.85 -27.39 12.25
N GLY A 86 -36.82 -26.14 11.77
CA GLY A 86 -37.79 -25.15 12.25
C GLY A 86 -37.91 -23.80 11.57
N ASP A 87 -36.99 -23.38 10.70
CA ASP A 87 -37.05 -22.00 10.18
C ASP A 87 -37.49 -21.93 8.71
N ARG A 88 -38.76 -21.54 8.58
CA ARG A 88 -39.45 -21.20 7.34
C ARG A 88 -38.87 -19.93 6.71
N ALA A 89 -39.03 -19.88 5.39
CA ALA A 89 -38.64 -18.80 4.49
C ALA A 89 -39.15 -17.41 4.91
N LEU A 90 -38.27 -16.43 4.73
CA LEU A 90 -38.57 -15.01 4.63
C LEU A 90 -39.33 -14.73 3.32
N GLU A 91 -40.65 -14.83 3.35
CA GLU A 91 -41.55 -14.11 2.44
C GLU A 91 -41.96 -12.79 3.12
N GLY A 92 -41.52 -11.65 2.59
CA GLY A 92 -41.77 -10.38 3.26
C GLY A 92 -41.35 -9.14 2.49
N ALA A 93 -41.73 -9.04 1.21
CA ALA A 93 -41.67 -7.78 0.46
C ALA A 93 -43.03 -7.51 -0.19
N GLY A 94 -44.00 -7.10 0.63
CA GLY A 94 -45.29 -6.60 0.15
C GLY A 94 -45.15 -5.19 -0.42
N ALA A 95 -45.44 -5.04 -1.72
CA ALA A 95 -45.60 -3.74 -2.36
C ALA A 95 -46.81 -3.01 -1.76
N ARG A 96 -46.58 -1.84 -1.15
CA ARG A 96 -47.65 -0.93 -0.71
C ARG A 96 -48.22 -0.20 -1.93
N LEU A 97 -49.45 -0.53 -2.30
CA LEU A 97 -50.27 0.32 -3.18
C LEU A 97 -51.01 1.37 -2.33
N PRO A 98 -51.22 2.59 -2.85
CA PRO A 98 -51.89 3.66 -2.12
C PRO A 98 -53.39 3.39 -1.96
N PRO A 99 -54.01 3.84 -0.85
CA PRO A 99 -55.41 3.62 -0.58
C PRO A 99 -56.23 4.78 -1.15
N ASP A 100 -56.63 4.73 -2.41
CA ASP A 100 -57.80 5.47 -2.90
C ASP A 100 -58.17 5.06 -4.32
N GLN A 101 -59.03 4.05 -4.42
CA GLN A 101 -60.01 3.91 -5.51
C GLN A 101 -61.01 2.82 -5.11
N ARG A 102 -62.00 3.24 -4.32
CA ARG A 102 -63.23 2.49 -4.10
C ARG A 102 -64.08 2.63 -5.36
N PHE A 103 -64.20 1.55 -6.13
CA PHE A 103 -65.28 1.43 -7.11
C PHE A 103 -66.52 0.90 -6.39
N ASP A 104 -67.46 1.82 -6.14
CA ASP A 104 -68.82 1.51 -5.73
C ASP A 104 -69.52 0.75 -6.86
N VAL A 105 -69.67 -0.56 -6.69
CA VAL A 105 -70.61 -1.35 -7.50
C VAL A 105 -71.96 -1.29 -6.78
N GLN A 106 -72.76 -0.30 -7.17
CA GLN A 106 -74.15 -0.16 -6.78
C GLN A 106 -74.94 -1.42 -7.18
N GLY A 107 -75.57 -2.03 -6.18
CA GLY A 107 -76.58 -3.05 -6.39
C GLY A 107 -77.83 -2.45 -7.05
N ASN A 108 -78.32 -3.15 -8.06
CA ASN A 108 -79.68 -2.95 -8.57
C ASN A 108 -80.47 -4.24 -8.31
N PRO A 109 -81.45 -4.23 -7.38
CA PRO A 109 -82.31 -5.38 -7.14
C PRO A 109 -83.62 -5.21 -7.93
N GLN A 110 -83.84 -6.05 -8.94
CA GLN A 110 -85.19 -6.29 -9.47
C GLN A 110 -85.37 -7.75 -9.90
N PRO A 111 -86.62 -8.25 -9.88
CA PRO A 111 -86.92 -9.52 -9.24
C PRO A 111 -87.40 -10.61 -10.21
N ALA A 112 -87.36 -11.84 -9.69
CA ALA A 112 -88.28 -12.94 -9.98
C ALA A 112 -88.64 -13.20 -11.47
N GLY A 113 -87.84 -14.05 -12.11
CA GLY A 113 -88.22 -14.82 -13.28
C GLY A 113 -87.73 -16.26 -13.12
N TYR A 114 -88.61 -17.14 -12.67
CA TYR A 114 -88.35 -18.57 -12.51
C TYR A 114 -87.98 -19.23 -13.84
N GLY A 115 -86.83 -19.92 -13.84
CA GLY A 115 -86.48 -20.93 -14.82
C GLY A 115 -85.22 -21.66 -14.36
N PRO A 116 -85.31 -22.87 -13.77
CA PRO A 116 -84.12 -23.66 -13.46
C PRO A 116 -83.55 -24.20 -14.77
N MET A 117 -82.75 -23.40 -15.46
CA MET A 117 -81.83 -23.94 -16.46
C MET A 117 -80.78 -24.75 -15.70
N LYS A 118 -81.01 -26.06 -15.64
CA LYS A 118 -79.96 -27.05 -15.38
C LYS A 118 -78.85 -26.78 -16.40
N ARG A 119 -77.83 -25.99 -16.02
CA ARG A 119 -76.57 -25.95 -16.77
C ARG A 119 -76.03 -27.35 -16.71
N ALA A 120 -76.25 -28.10 -17.77
CA ALA A 120 -75.64 -29.41 -17.95
C ALA A 120 -74.13 -29.25 -17.69
N PRO A 121 -73.50 -30.12 -16.89
CA PRO A 121 -72.05 -30.09 -16.72
C PRO A 121 -71.44 -30.26 -18.11
N ARG A 122 -70.93 -29.16 -18.68
CA ARG A 122 -70.14 -29.18 -19.90
C ARG A 122 -68.80 -29.77 -19.50
N GLY A 123 -68.62 -31.07 -19.75
CA GLY A 123 -67.32 -31.71 -19.64
C GLY A 123 -66.34 -31.02 -20.59
N PHE A 124 -65.10 -30.85 -20.14
CA PHE A 124 -64.03 -30.36 -21.00
C PHE A 124 -63.88 -31.29 -22.20
N THR A 125 -63.84 -30.72 -23.39
CA THR A 125 -63.52 -31.51 -24.58
C THR A 125 -62.05 -31.91 -24.52
N LEU A 126 -61.71 -33.10 -25.04
CA LEU A 126 -60.32 -33.59 -25.06
C LEU A 126 -59.38 -32.60 -25.78
N LEU A 127 -59.90 -31.90 -26.79
CA LEU A 127 -59.21 -30.85 -27.51
C LEU A 127 -58.87 -29.65 -26.60
N GLU A 128 -59.80 -29.22 -25.76
CA GLU A 128 -59.59 -28.11 -24.82
C GLU A 128 -58.51 -28.47 -23.77
N LEU A 129 -58.49 -29.72 -23.30
CA LEU A 129 -57.43 -30.22 -22.41
C LEU A 129 -56.07 -30.27 -23.13
N MET A 130 -56.01 -30.73 -24.38
CA MET A 130 -54.75 -30.76 -25.14
C MET A 130 -54.21 -29.35 -25.41
N VAL A 131 -55.07 -28.40 -25.78
CA VAL A 131 -54.65 -27.00 -26.01
C VAL A 131 -54.19 -26.36 -24.70
N GLY A 132 -54.95 -26.54 -23.62
CA GLY A 132 -54.58 -26.04 -22.29
C GLY A 132 -53.25 -26.60 -21.78
N ALA A 133 -53.01 -27.90 -21.95
CA ALA A 133 -51.74 -28.53 -21.60
C ALA A 133 -50.58 -27.98 -22.46
N THR A 134 -50.79 -27.81 -23.76
CA THR A 134 -49.77 -27.28 -24.68
C THR A 134 -49.36 -25.84 -24.31
N ILE A 135 -50.34 -24.96 -24.05
CA ILE A 135 -50.07 -23.58 -23.63
C ILE A 135 -49.37 -23.56 -22.27
N SER A 136 -49.81 -24.40 -21.33
CA SER A 136 -49.18 -24.49 -20.01
C SER A 136 -47.72 -24.92 -20.10
N LEU A 137 -47.40 -25.90 -20.95
CA LEU A 137 -46.02 -26.35 -21.19
C LEU A 137 -45.15 -25.25 -21.80
N LEU A 138 -45.67 -24.49 -22.78
CA LEU A 138 -44.96 -23.36 -23.38
C LEU A 138 -44.67 -22.26 -22.35
N VAL A 139 -45.64 -21.91 -21.50
CA VAL A 139 -45.48 -20.90 -20.45
C VAL A 139 -44.48 -21.36 -19.40
N ILE A 140 -44.58 -22.61 -18.92
CA ILE A 140 -43.63 -23.17 -17.96
C ILE A 140 -42.22 -23.20 -18.56
N GLY A 141 -42.08 -23.58 -19.83
CA GLY A 141 -40.80 -23.55 -20.55
C GLY A 141 -40.21 -22.14 -20.61
N ALA A 142 -41.02 -21.14 -20.94
CA ALA A 142 -40.58 -19.73 -20.99
C ALA A 142 -40.15 -19.20 -19.60
N VAL A 143 -40.94 -19.48 -18.55
CA VAL A 143 -40.62 -19.06 -17.17
C VAL A 143 -39.36 -19.76 -16.65
N THR A 144 -39.22 -21.06 -16.91
CA THR A 144 -38.03 -21.83 -16.52
C THR A 144 -36.79 -21.32 -17.25
N GLY A 145 -36.91 -21.01 -18.55
CA GLY A 145 -35.83 -20.41 -19.34
C GLY A 145 -35.39 -19.05 -18.79
N ALA A 146 -36.34 -18.19 -18.44
CA ALA A 146 -36.05 -16.88 -17.83
C ALA A 146 -35.38 -17.03 -16.45
N PHE A 147 -35.86 -17.94 -15.60
CA PHE A 147 -35.27 -18.20 -14.29
C PHE A 147 -33.83 -18.72 -14.38
N LEU A 148 -33.55 -19.66 -15.31
CA LEU A 148 -32.20 -20.16 -15.54
C LEU A 148 -31.27 -19.06 -16.05
N ALA A 149 -31.75 -18.17 -16.92
CA ALA A 149 -30.98 -17.02 -17.39
C ALA A 149 -30.66 -16.04 -16.25
N GLN A 150 -31.63 -15.76 -15.37
CA GLN A 150 -31.41 -14.90 -14.19
C GLN A 150 -30.42 -15.52 -13.21
N ASN A 151 -30.54 -16.82 -12.90
CA ASN A 151 -29.61 -17.51 -12.00
C ASN A 151 -28.17 -17.49 -12.53
N ARG A 152 -27.98 -17.71 -13.85
CA ARG A 152 -26.67 -17.58 -14.50
C ARG A 152 -26.09 -16.18 -14.39
N ALA A 153 -26.91 -15.14 -14.55
CA ALA A 153 -26.48 -13.76 -14.40
C ALA A 153 -26.06 -13.46 -12.96
N PHE A 154 -26.81 -13.94 -11.94
CA PHE A 154 -26.44 -13.76 -10.54
C PHE A 154 -25.11 -14.44 -10.18
N ILE A 155 -24.90 -15.68 -10.64
CA ILE A 155 -23.63 -16.39 -10.43
C ILE A 155 -22.48 -15.60 -11.05
N SER A 156 -22.61 -15.16 -12.31
CA SER A 156 -21.55 -14.38 -12.96
C SER A 156 -21.26 -13.06 -12.23
N LEU A 157 -22.28 -12.38 -11.70
CA LEU A 157 -22.10 -11.14 -10.94
C LEU A 157 -21.37 -11.36 -9.60
N ASP A 158 -21.67 -12.44 -8.89
CA ASP A 158 -21.00 -12.75 -7.62
C ASP A 158 -19.52 -13.09 -7.83
N VAL A 159 -19.22 -13.87 -8.88
CA VAL A 159 -17.86 -14.23 -9.29
C VAL A 159 -17.04 -12.97 -9.63
N ASN A 160 -17.65 -12.00 -10.32
CA ASN A 160 -17.03 -10.70 -10.62
C ASN A 160 -16.80 -9.86 -9.35
N ARG A 161 -17.75 -9.88 -8.41
CA ARG A 161 -17.67 -9.12 -7.16
C ARG A 161 -16.48 -9.58 -6.31
N ILE A 162 -16.30 -10.89 -6.15
CA ILE A 162 -15.20 -11.46 -5.35
C ILE A 162 -13.84 -11.06 -5.93
N ALA A 163 -13.67 -11.14 -7.25
CA ALA A 163 -12.42 -10.74 -7.89
C ALA A 163 -12.17 -9.23 -7.77
N ALA A 164 -13.21 -8.39 -7.87
CA ALA A 164 -13.11 -6.96 -7.67
C ALA A 164 -12.75 -6.58 -6.22
N ASP A 165 -13.28 -7.32 -5.23
CA ASP A 165 -12.94 -7.11 -3.82
C ASP A 165 -11.47 -7.49 -3.56
N ALA A 166 -10.98 -8.60 -4.11
CA ALA A 166 -9.56 -8.98 -4.02
C ALA A 166 -8.64 -7.94 -4.68
N ALA A 167 -9.03 -7.38 -5.84
CA ALA A 167 -8.29 -6.30 -6.47
C ALA A 167 -8.23 -5.06 -5.55
N ARG A 168 -9.36 -4.65 -4.96
CA ARG A 168 -9.39 -3.53 -4.02
C ARG A 168 -8.46 -3.77 -2.83
N ASP A 169 -8.46 -4.95 -2.25
CA ASP A 169 -7.59 -5.28 -1.12
C ASP A 169 -6.10 -5.19 -1.53
N ALA A 170 -5.74 -5.68 -2.73
CA ALA A 170 -4.40 -5.54 -3.28
C ALA A 170 -3.96 -4.06 -3.41
N PHE A 171 -4.78 -3.22 -4.03
CA PHE A 171 -4.45 -1.79 -4.22
C PHE A 171 -4.51 -0.98 -2.93
N LEU A 172 -5.40 -1.34 -1.98
CA LEU A 172 -5.49 -0.68 -0.68
C LEU A 172 -4.22 -0.86 0.16
N ASP A 173 -3.49 -1.96 -0.03
CA ASP A 173 -2.19 -2.18 0.62
C ASP A 173 -1.03 -1.59 -0.20
N MET A 174 -0.97 -1.88 -1.51
CA MET A 174 0.15 -1.47 -2.37
C MET A 174 0.22 0.04 -2.60
N GLU A 175 -0.90 0.74 -2.83
CA GLU A 175 -0.81 2.18 -3.14
C GLU A 175 -0.21 2.99 -1.98
N PRO A 176 -0.67 2.85 -0.72
CA PRO A 176 -0.11 3.63 0.38
C PRO A 176 1.33 3.22 0.75
N SER A 177 1.73 1.97 0.52
CA SER A 177 3.11 1.55 0.72
C SER A 177 4.03 2.11 -0.35
N ILE A 178 3.68 1.99 -1.64
CA ILE A 178 4.46 2.54 -2.77
C ILE A 178 4.60 4.07 -2.68
N ARG A 179 3.55 4.77 -2.23
CA ARG A 179 3.63 6.23 -2.00
C ARG A 179 4.72 6.63 -1.00
N ARG A 180 5.05 5.74 -0.06
CA ARG A 180 6.08 5.94 0.97
C ARG A 180 7.45 5.45 0.54
N ALA A 181 7.60 4.85 -0.64
CA ALA A 181 8.89 4.37 -1.13
C ALA A 181 9.94 5.50 -1.09
N GLY A 182 11.06 5.24 -0.42
CA GLY A 182 12.13 6.22 -0.22
C GLY A 182 11.93 7.20 0.93
N PHE A 183 10.83 7.16 1.68
CA PHE A 183 10.62 8.03 2.83
C PHE A 183 11.76 7.87 3.85
N GLY A 184 12.48 8.96 4.13
CA GLY A 184 13.62 8.96 5.07
C GLY A 184 14.84 8.14 4.64
N LEU A 185 14.89 7.66 3.39
CA LEU A 185 15.99 6.88 2.86
C LEU A 185 16.64 7.59 1.68
N ASP A 186 17.94 7.36 1.51
CA ASP A 186 18.65 7.87 0.32
C ASP A 186 17.97 7.25 -0.91
N PRO A 187 17.54 8.04 -1.92
CA PRO A 187 16.81 7.53 -3.08
C PRO A 187 17.52 6.37 -3.79
N ARG A 188 18.85 6.31 -3.70
CA ARG A 188 19.68 5.23 -4.25
C ARG A 188 19.38 3.86 -3.66
N TYR A 189 18.86 3.83 -2.43
CA TYR A 189 18.59 2.60 -1.69
C TYR A 189 17.09 2.38 -1.47
N ALA A 190 16.24 3.20 -2.07
CA ALA A 190 14.80 3.12 -1.87
C ALA A 190 14.19 1.92 -2.59
N PHE A 191 14.63 1.59 -3.81
CA PHE A 191 14.19 0.42 -4.58
C PHE A 191 15.32 -0.59 -4.69
N ASP A 192 14.97 -1.88 -4.59
CA ASP A 192 15.92 -2.98 -4.62
C ASP A 192 15.73 -3.87 -5.85
N PHE A 193 16.60 -3.67 -6.82
CA PHE A 193 16.62 -4.45 -8.06
C PHE A 193 17.63 -5.61 -8.04
N ALA A 194 18.48 -5.73 -7.01
CA ALA A 194 19.68 -6.56 -7.10
C ALA A 194 19.95 -7.49 -5.91
N TYR A 195 19.40 -7.20 -4.73
CA TYR A 195 19.91 -7.78 -3.48
C TYR A 195 18.94 -8.74 -2.83
N TYR A 196 17.76 -8.26 -2.45
CA TYR A 196 16.85 -9.04 -1.60
C TYR A 196 16.08 -10.09 -2.42
N ALA A 197 16.15 -11.38 -2.10
CA ALA A 197 15.35 -12.43 -2.74
C ALA A 197 15.42 -12.54 -4.29
N CYS A 198 16.36 -11.83 -4.93
CA CYS A 198 16.66 -11.90 -6.36
C CYS A 198 18.19 -12.02 -6.64
N PRO A 199 18.91 -12.99 -6.02
CA PRO A 199 20.34 -13.13 -6.28
C PRO A 199 20.58 -13.70 -7.69
N GLY A 200 21.08 -12.87 -8.60
CA GLY A 200 21.59 -13.31 -9.91
C GLY A 200 20.56 -13.59 -11.01
N ALA A 201 19.30 -13.20 -10.81
CA ALA A 201 18.26 -13.24 -11.85
C ALA A 201 17.37 -11.98 -11.79
N ASN A 202 16.96 -11.49 -12.97
CA ASN A 202 16.03 -10.37 -13.12
C ASN A 202 14.59 -10.80 -12.77
N CYS A 203 14.31 -11.14 -11.51
CA CYS A 203 12.97 -11.48 -11.04
C CYS A 203 12.10 -10.26 -10.68
N ARG A 204 12.62 -9.04 -10.89
CA ARG A 204 11.89 -7.79 -10.66
C ARG A 204 11.15 -7.27 -11.89
N ASP A 205 11.53 -7.80 -13.03
CA ASP A 205 10.98 -7.47 -14.34
C ASP A 205 11.15 -8.74 -15.18
N SER A 206 10.13 -9.58 -15.09
CA SER A 206 10.07 -10.92 -15.61
C SER A 206 9.20 -10.90 -16.85
N THR A 207 9.81 -11.22 -17.99
CA THR A 207 9.08 -11.24 -19.25
C THR A 207 8.30 -12.53 -19.49
N THR A 208 8.38 -13.50 -18.58
CA THR A 208 7.73 -14.83 -18.73
C THR A 208 6.84 -15.21 -17.56
N GLY A 209 6.67 -14.33 -16.58
CA GLY A 209 5.94 -14.60 -15.35
C GLY A 209 5.82 -13.35 -14.48
N PRO A 210 5.24 -13.47 -13.29
CA PRO A 210 4.98 -12.33 -12.43
C PRO A 210 6.24 -11.60 -11.99
N ASP A 211 6.14 -10.29 -11.89
CA ASP A 211 7.16 -9.44 -11.31
C ASP A 211 7.11 -9.48 -9.79
N ASN A 212 8.26 -9.22 -9.19
CA ASN A 212 8.37 -8.89 -7.78
C ASN A 212 8.75 -7.42 -7.64
N LEU A 213 8.20 -6.73 -6.65
CA LEU A 213 8.60 -5.36 -6.33
C LEU A 213 9.21 -5.32 -4.93
N VAL A 214 10.42 -4.77 -4.83
CA VAL A 214 11.06 -4.52 -3.52
C VAL A 214 11.44 -3.06 -3.36
N PHE A 215 10.97 -2.47 -2.28
CA PHE A 215 11.37 -1.15 -1.86
C PHE A 215 11.40 -1.01 -0.34
N TYR A 216 11.98 0.08 0.11
CA TYR A 216 12.19 0.40 1.50
C TYR A 216 11.60 1.76 1.83
N ALA A 217 11.09 1.89 3.04
CA ALA A 217 10.68 3.17 3.61
C ALA A 217 11.03 3.18 5.10
N ARG A 218 11.53 4.31 5.61
CA ARG A 218 11.65 4.49 7.05
C ARG A 218 10.27 4.39 7.68
N ASN A 219 10.14 3.66 8.78
CA ASN A 219 8.88 3.57 9.49
C ASN A 219 8.53 4.97 10.05
N PRO A 220 7.38 5.58 9.72
CA PRO A 220 7.06 6.94 10.15
C PRO A 220 6.59 7.02 11.61
N ASN A 221 6.38 5.88 12.29
CA ASN A 221 5.86 5.83 13.65
C ASN A 221 6.95 6.15 14.70
N TYR A 222 7.62 7.29 14.56
CA TYR A 222 8.55 7.81 15.55
C TYR A 222 8.44 9.33 15.64
N THR A 223 8.93 9.87 16.75
CA THR A 223 9.10 11.31 16.91
C THR A 223 10.46 11.59 17.54
N TYR A 224 11.16 12.61 17.04
CA TYR A 224 12.35 13.15 17.66
C TYR A 224 12.01 14.47 18.36
N THR A 225 12.45 14.63 19.59
CA THR A 225 12.23 15.82 20.41
C THR A 225 13.58 16.40 20.77
N VAL A 226 13.82 17.64 20.36
CA VAL A 226 15.06 18.37 20.69
C VAL A 226 15.18 18.60 22.19
N ASN A 227 16.41 18.76 22.67
CA ASN A 227 16.69 19.04 24.08
C ASN A 227 15.86 20.25 24.59
N GLY A 228 15.23 20.09 25.75
CA GLY A 228 14.40 21.10 26.40
C GLY A 228 12.98 21.24 25.82
N ALA A 229 12.68 20.62 24.68
CA ALA A 229 11.32 20.60 24.13
C ALA A 229 10.45 19.53 24.81
N THR A 230 9.14 19.77 24.82
CA THR A 230 8.15 18.81 25.31
C THR A 230 7.68 17.92 24.16
N ALA A 231 7.82 16.61 24.31
CA ALA A 231 7.32 15.62 23.37
C ALA A 231 5.78 15.58 23.37
N PRO A 232 5.12 14.98 22.35
CA PRO A 232 3.66 14.88 22.29
C PRO A 232 3.00 14.16 23.46
N ASP A 233 3.76 13.35 24.20
CA ASP A 233 3.33 12.67 25.42
C ASP A 233 3.42 13.54 26.69
N GLY A 234 3.83 14.81 26.55
CA GLY A 234 3.98 15.77 27.66
C GLY A 234 5.33 15.67 28.38
N THR A 235 6.23 14.76 27.98
CA THR A 235 7.55 14.63 28.62
C THR A 235 8.53 15.67 28.08
N VAL A 236 9.26 16.36 28.98
CA VAL A 236 10.33 17.27 28.58
C VAL A 236 11.57 16.45 28.25
N CYS A 237 12.14 16.66 27.06
CA CYS A 237 13.37 16.01 26.70
C CYS A 237 14.56 16.58 27.48
N ALA A 238 15.08 15.83 28.43
CA ALA A 238 16.27 16.22 29.22
C ALA A 238 17.60 15.79 28.57
N SER A 239 17.56 15.04 27.47
CA SER A 239 18.75 14.56 26.79
C SER A 239 19.38 15.66 25.94
N ALA A 240 20.67 15.94 26.16
CA ALA A 240 21.45 16.88 25.36
C ALA A 240 21.43 16.54 23.85
N ASN A 241 21.25 15.26 23.51
CA ASN A 241 21.24 14.77 22.14
C ASN A 241 19.82 14.60 21.55
N GLY A 242 18.80 15.06 22.28
CA GLY A 242 17.41 14.83 21.92
C GLY A 242 16.87 13.48 22.43
N CYS A 243 15.57 13.33 22.32
CA CYS A 243 14.81 12.20 22.80
C CYS A 243 13.98 11.63 21.67
N VAL A 244 13.98 10.31 21.55
CA VAL A 244 13.19 9.60 20.54
C VAL A 244 12.09 8.76 21.20
N THR A 245 10.91 8.74 20.60
CA THR A 245 9.77 7.90 20.99
C THR A 245 9.19 7.17 19.78
N GLY A 246 8.44 6.09 20.02
CA GLY A 246 7.92 5.22 18.96
C GLY A 246 8.97 4.19 18.48
N ASN A 247 9.05 4.01 17.17
CA ASN A 247 9.96 3.09 16.47
C ASN A 247 11.36 3.70 16.23
N ALA A 248 11.82 4.49 17.20
CA ALA A 248 13.14 5.10 17.21
C ALA A 248 13.78 4.99 18.58
N TYR A 249 15.09 4.78 18.60
CA TYR A 249 15.84 4.41 19.79
C TYR A 249 17.17 5.16 19.86
N ASN A 250 17.56 5.57 21.07
CA ASN A 250 18.90 6.07 21.34
C ASN A 250 19.85 4.88 21.45
N VAL A 251 20.95 4.92 20.71
CA VAL A 251 21.91 3.82 20.66
C VAL A 251 23.31 4.26 21.01
N THR A 252 24.08 3.32 21.54
CA THR A 252 25.52 3.47 21.74
C THR A 252 26.20 2.44 20.85
N ILE A 253 27.13 2.89 20.01
CA ILE A 253 27.90 2.02 19.12
C ILE A 253 29.33 2.01 19.63
N THR A 254 29.86 0.82 19.91
CA THR A 254 31.24 0.64 20.34
C THR A 254 32.00 -0.17 19.30
N SER A 255 33.29 0.14 19.14
CA SER A 255 34.18 -0.60 18.26
C SER A 255 35.31 -1.23 19.05
N ALA A 256 35.49 -2.54 18.94
CA ALA A 256 36.64 -3.25 19.51
C ALA A 256 37.29 -4.08 18.40
N GLY A 257 38.56 -3.79 18.08
CA GLY A 257 39.30 -4.52 17.03
C GLY A 257 38.65 -4.45 15.63
N GLY A 258 37.95 -3.36 15.31
CA GLY A 258 37.23 -3.20 14.05
C GLY A 258 35.84 -3.87 13.99
N VAL A 259 35.43 -4.55 15.06
CA VAL A 259 34.08 -5.11 15.20
C VAL A 259 33.20 -4.08 15.89
N TYR A 260 32.08 -3.74 15.26
CA TYR A 260 31.09 -2.81 15.82
C TYR A 260 29.99 -3.58 16.55
N THR A 261 29.69 -3.16 17.77
CA THR A 261 28.56 -3.65 18.56
C THR A 261 27.61 -2.50 18.85
N VAL A 262 26.32 -2.72 18.62
CA VAL A 262 25.27 -1.73 18.85
C VAL A 262 24.50 -2.09 20.11
N THR A 263 24.46 -1.18 21.08
CA THR A 263 23.67 -1.30 22.29
C THR A 263 22.49 -0.33 22.21
N VAL A 264 21.28 -0.84 22.38
CA VAL A 264 20.05 -0.04 22.25
C VAL A 264 19.45 0.22 23.61
N ASN A 265 19.05 1.45 23.90
CA ASN A 265 18.27 1.75 25.10
C ASN A 265 16.78 1.44 24.83
N LEU A 266 16.35 0.21 25.10
CA LEU A 266 14.94 -0.15 24.99
C LEU A 266 14.17 0.43 26.18
N ARG A 267 13.19 1.29 25.90
CA ARG A 267 12.28 1.81 26.92
C ARG A 267 11.35 0.70 27.39
N THR A 268 11.06 0.66 28.68
CA THR A 268 10.04 -0.23 29.24
C THR A 268 8.70 0.07 28.58
N GLY A 269 8.14 -0.91 27.86
CA GLY A 269 6.91 -0.74 27.08
C GLY A 269 7.08 -0.27 25.64
N ALA A 270 8.28 -0.38 25.05
CA ALA A 270 8.48 -0.20 23.60
C ALA A 270 7.51 -1.08 22.79
N VAL A 271 6.88 -0.48 21.78
CA VAL A 271 5.58 -0.91 21.23
C VAL A 271 5.72 -1.88 20.04
N THR A 272 6.94 -2.07 19.51
CA THR A 272 7.18 -3.02 18.41
C THR A 272 8.37 -3.92 18.75
N PRO A 273 8.19 -5.25 18.81
CA PRO A 273 9.31 -6.17 19.01
C PRO A 273 10.28 -6.07 17.83
N LEU A 274 11.57 -5.93 18.11
CA LEU A 274 12.60 -6.06 17.09
C LEU A 274 12.68 -7.53 16.67
N ARG A 275 12.63 -7.80 15.37
CA ARG A 275 12.62 -9.15 14.79
C ARG A 275 13.87 -9.37 13.97
N GLN A 276 14.33 -10.62 13.91
CA GLN A 276 15.35 -11.04 12.96
C GLN A 276 14.97 -10.61 11.54
N GLY A 277 15.94 -10.12 10.77
CA GLY A 277 15.73 -9.61 9.41
C GLY A 277 15.28 -8.15 9.31
N GLN A 278 14.90 -7.52 10.42
CA GLN A 278 14.51 -6.11 10.45
C GLN A 278 15.65 -5.21 9.96
N VAL A 279 15.35 -4.30 9.03
CA VAL A 279 16.28 -3.27 8.59
C VAL A 279 16.26 -2.11 9.57
N LEU A 280 17.45 -1.68 9.97
CA LEU A 280 17.72 -0.63 10.94
C LEU A 280 18.50 0.48 10.23
N GLN A 281 18.10 1.72 10.41
CA GLN A 281 18.87 2.88 9.93
C GLN A 281 19.44 3.63 11.13
N PHE A 282 20.74 3.90 11.09
CA PHE A 282 21.47 4.67 12.08
C PHE A 282 21.75 6.05 11.52
N ILE A 283 21.49 7.07 12.34
CA ILE A 283 21.58 8.48 11.94
C ILE A 283 22.45 9.18 12.98
N CYS A 284 23.54 9.78 12.52
CA CYS A 284 24.40 10.60 13.37
C CYS A 284 23.68 11.88 13.82
N PRO A 285 24.13 12.51 14.93
CA PRO A 285 23.64 13.82 15.35
C PRO A 285 23.62 14.83 14.18
N GLY A 286 22.51 15.54 14.02
CA GLY A 286 22.32 16.50 12.93
C GLY A 286 22.21 15.88 11.53
N ALA A 287 21.99 14.55 11.42
CA ALA A 287 21.95 13.81 10.16
C ALA A 287 23.23 13.94 9.32
N ALA A 288 24.39 14.13 9.98
CA ALA A 288 25.66 14.30 9.29
C ALA A 288 26.07 13.07 8.45
N ALA A 289 25.62 11.88 8.85
CA ALA A 289 25.77 10.63 8.11
C ALA A 289 24.65 9.66 8.47
N VAL A 290 24.36 8.74 7.55
CA VAL A 290 23.42 7.64 7.72
C VAL A 290 24.05 6.33 7.25
N THR A 291 23.74 5.23 7.94
CA THR A 291 24.07 3.87 7.50
C THR A 291 22.91 2.96 7.84
N MET A 292 22.78 1.84 7.13
CA MET A 292 21.82 0.79 7.46
C MET A 292 22.52 -0.50 7.89
N ALA A 293 21.79 -1.30 8.64
CA ALA A 293 22.14 -2.65 9.05
C ALA A 293 20.89 -3.53 9.09
N THR A 294 21.09 -4.84 9.07
CA THR A 294 20.01 -5.82 9.22
C THR A 294 20.24 -6.56 10.53
N LEU A 295 19.17 -6.72 11.32
CA LEU A 295 19.23 -7.46 12.57
C LEU A 295 19.43 -8.96 12.29
N ALA A 296 20.50 -9.56 12.82
CA ALA A 296 20.83 -10.96 12.55
C ALA A 296 19.98 -11.94 13.35
N THR A 297 19.56 -11.56 14.55
CA THR A 297 18.75 -12.39 15.44
C THR A 297 17.76 -11.54 16.22
N THR A 298 16.59 -12.10 16.51
CA THR A 298 15.61 -11.48 17.41
C THR A 298 16.26 -11.32 18.79
N PRO A 299 16.43 -10.09 19.32
CA PRO A 299 17.02 -9.90 20.63
C PRO A 299 16.12 -10.55 21.68
N ALA A 300 16.72 -11.29 22.61
CA ALA A 300 15.99 -11.84 23.74
C ALA A 300 15.27 -10.68 24.45
N ALA A 301 13.94 -10.78 24.58
CA ALA A 301 13.11 -9.69 25.10
C ALA A 301 13.63 -9.22 26.46
N PRO A 302 14.18 -8.01 26.60
CA PRO A 302 14.51 -7.52 27.92
C PRO A 302 13.22 -6.97 28.51
N GLN A 303 12.79 -7.49 29.67
CA GLN A 303 11.72 -6.88 30.47
C GLN A 303 12.11 -5.45 30.93
N SER A 304 13.40 -5.10 30.88
CA SER A 304 13.98 -3.75 30.90
C SER A 304 15.49 -3.88 30.62
N GLY A 305 16.13 -2.94 29.90
CA GLY A 305 17.59 -2.90 29.79
C GLY A 305 18.14 -2.42 28.44
N THR A 306 19.47 -2.53 28.33
CA THR A 306 20.27 -2.14 27.15
C THR A 306 20.79 -3.37 26.42
N PRO A 307 19.97 -4.07 25.60
CA PRO A 307 20.46 -5.23 24.87
C PRO A 307 21.48 -4.83 23.81
N THR A 308 22.47 -5.70 23.61
CA THR A 308 23.35 -5.65 22.45
C THR A 308 22.63 -6.31 21.28
N LEU A 309 22.53 -5.60 20.15
CA LEU A 309 22.00 -6.14 18.91
C LEU A 309 23.10 -6.86 18.13
N SER A 310 22.79 -8.06 17.66
CA SER A 310 23.61 -8.78 16.69
C SER A 310 23.20 -8.34 15.29
N LEU A 311 24.15 -7.84 14.49
CA LEU A 311 23.90 -7.38 13.12
C LEU A 311 24.46 -8.37 12.11
N VAL A 312 23.79 -8.49 10.96
CA VAL A 312 24.30 -9.31 9.85
C VAL A 312 25.65 -8.72 9.40
N PRO A 313 26.72 -9.52 9.31
CA PRO A 313 28.05 -9.01 8.98
C PRO A 313 28.07 -8.42 7.56
N THR A 314 28.91 -7.40 7.37
CA THR A 314 29.15 -6.85 6.04
C THR A 314 29.81 -7.92 5.17
N PRO A 315 29.34 -8.17 3.94
CA PRO A 315 29.96 -9.15 3.05
C PRO A 315 31.46 -8.86 2.85
N GLY A 316 32.31 -9.85 3.13
CA GLY A 316 33.77 -9.69 3.20
C GLY A 316 34.51 -9.55 1.86
N ALA A 317 33.81 -9.71 0.72
CA ALA A 317 34.38 -9.51 -0.61
C ALA A 317 33.59 -8.40 -1.32
N ALA A 318 34.26 -7.28 -1.63
CA ALA A 318 33.74 -6.30 -2.57
C ALA A 318 33.79 -6.90 -3.99
N PRO A 319 32.63 -7.03 -4.64
CA PRO A 319 32.42 -6.38 -5.93
C PRO A 319 31.20 -5.41 -5.79
N PRO A 320 30.74 -4.68 -6.83
CA PRO A 320 29.98 -3.43 -6.71
C PRO A 320 28.55 -3.56 -6.14
N SER A 321 28.22 -4.72 -5.56
CA SER A 321 26.93 -5.14 -5.03
C SER A 321 26.85 -4.95 -3.50
N ASN A 322 27.07 -3.74 -3.00
CA ASN A 322 26.95 -3.45 -1.57
C ASN A 322 25.46 -3.36 -1.17
N ASP A 323 24.83 -4.48 -0.81
CA ASP A 323 23.51 -4.49 -0.18
C ASP A 323 23.48 -3.43 0.93
N PRO A 324 22.78 -2.30 0.71
CA PRO A 324 22.90 -1.15 1.60
C PRO A 324 22.32 -1.47 2.96
N THR A 325 21.41 -2.45 3.04
CA THR A 325 20.80 -2.93 4.29
C THR A 325 21.78 -3.73 5.16
N LYS A 326 22.97 -4.08 4.65
CA LYS A 326 24.04 -4.81 5.38
C LYS A 326 25.38 -4.08 5.36
N ALA A 327 25.38 -2.78 5.05
CA ALA A 327 26.60 -2.00 4.92
C ALA A 327 27.40 -1.91 6.22
N ASN A 328 26.71 -1.71 7.37
CA ASN A 328 27.33 -1.50 8.68
C ASN A 328 28.47 -0.45 8.66
N GLY A 329 28.26 0.67 7.96
CA GLY A 329 29.27 1.70 7.69
C GLY A 329 29.73 2.53 8.90
N PHE A 330 29.68 1.98 10.11
CA PHE A 330 30.02 2.67 11.36
C PHE A 330 31.46 3.19 11.39
N GLY A 331 32.39 2.50 10.70
CA GLY A 331 33.80 2.91 10.60
C GLY A 331 34.09 3.99 9.58
N ALA A 332 33.18 4.23 8.64
CA ALA A 332 33.37 5.23 7.60
C ALA A 332 33.22 6.67 8.15
N ASN A 333 32.52 6.83 9.28
CA ASN A 333 32.33 8.12 9.91
C ASN A 333 32.37 8.01 11.44
N GLY A 334 33.35 8.68 12.07
CA GLY A 334 33.54 8.69 13.52
C GLY A 334 32.37 9.28 14.32
N CYS A 335 31.36 9.89 13.68
CA CYS A 335 30.16 10.34 14.35
C CYS A 335 29.32 9.20 14.95
N PHE A 336 29.43 7.97 14.42
CA PHE A 336 28.64 6.84 14.90
C PHE A 336 29.05 6.34 16.28
N ILE A 337 30.29 6.61 16.71
CA ILE A 337 30.78 6.26 18.06
C ILE A 337 30.62 7.41 19.07
N GLN A 338 30.02 8.53 18.65
CA GLN A 338 29.74 9.67 19.52
C GLN A 338 28.36 9.53 20.17
N PRO A 339 28.12 10.17 21.34
CA PRO A 339 26.78 10.27 21.91
C PRO A 339 25.79 10.92 20.94
N GLY A 340 24.54 10.45 20.95
CA GLY A 340 23.44 11.08 20.21
C GLY A 340 23.09 10.45 18.87
N VAL A 341 23.65 9.29 18.55
CA VAL A 341 23.19 8.47 17.43
C VAL A 341 21.79 7.93 17.72
N ILE A 342 20.91 8.07 16.74
CA ILE A 342 19.57 7.48 16.78
C ILE A 342 19.48 6.31 15.80
N MET A 343 18.74 5.29 16.19
CA MET A 343 18.36 4.16 15.36
C MET A 343 16.87 4.25 15.08
N VAL A 344 16.47 4.12 13.82
CA VAL A 344 15.07 4.09 13.38
C VAL A 344 14.81 2.80 12.61
N LEU A 345 13.57 2.30 12.65
CA LEU A 345 13.19 1.13 11.87
C LEU A 345 12.96 1.51 10.40
N VAL A 346 13.35 0.61 9.51
CA VAL A 346 13.07 0.68 8.07
C VAL A 346 12.20 -0.51 7.71
N ASP A 347 11.05 -0.22 7.15
CA ASP A 347 10.11 -1.21 6.65
C ASP A 347 10.57 -1.63 5.22
N ARG A 348 10.70 -2.94 5.00
CA ARG A 348 10.90 -3.54 3.67
C ARG A 348 9.55 -3.98 3.15
N TYR A 349 9.26 -3.66 1.89
CA TYR A 349 8.09 -4.12 1.18
C TYR A 349 8.54 -4.99 0.02
N HIS A 350 8.29 -6.31 0.09
CA HIS A 350 8.49 -7.24 -1.01
C HIS A 350 7.15 -7.82 -1.44
N TYR A 351 6.59 -7.29 -2.53
CA TYR A 351 5.39 -7.82 -3.14
C TYR A 351 5.77 -8.91 -4.14
N LEU A 352 5.15 -10.08 -3.99
CA LEU A 352 5.30 -11.22 -4.90
C LEU A 352 4.01 -12.05 -4.95
N ILE A 353 3.95 -12.98 -5.90
CA ILE A 353 2.87 -13.96 -5.97
C ILE A 353 3.33 -15.29 -5.37
N GLN A 354 2.54 -15.83 -4.45
CA GLN A 354 2.75 -17.14 -3.83
C GLN A 354 1.50 -18.00 -3.97
N ALA A 355 1.67 -19.29 -4.26
CA ALA A 355 0.55 -20.23 -4.29
C ALA A 355 0.29 -20.87 -2.92
N TYR A 356 -0.90 -20.69 -2.38
CA TYR A 356 -1.40 -21.40 -1.19
C TYR A 356 -2.52 -22.34 -1.60
N ALA A 357 -2.32 -23.65 -1.38
CA ALA A 357 -3.27 -24.70 -1.77
C ALA A 357 -3.73 -24.62 -3.25
N GLY A 358 -2.83 -24.21 -4.16
CA GLY A 358 -3.12 -24.06 -5.59
C GLY A 358 -3.90 -22.79 -5.96
N VAL A 359 -4.23 -21.93 -4.99
CA VAL A 359 -4.74 -20.57 -5.23
C VAL A 359 -3.55 -19.62 -5.20
N PRO A 360 -3.35 -18.78 -6.23
CA PRO A 360 -2.29 -17.79 -6.21
C PRO A 360 -2.75 -16.58 -5.38
N TRP A 361 -1.83 -16.02 -4.60
CA TRP A 361 -2.06 -14.89 -3.71
C TRP A 361 -0.99 -13.85 -3.94
N LEU A 362 -1.40 -12.58 -3.94
CA LEU A 362 -0.48 -11.49 -3.66
C LEU A 362 -0.12 -11.54 -2.19
N VAL A 363 1.17 -11.59 -1.91
CA VAL A 363 1.71 -11.61 -0.55
C VAL A 363 2.72 -10.48 -0.37
N LEU A 364 2.84 -10.04 0.88
CA LEU A 364 3.86 -9.12 1.34
C LEU A 364 4.87 -9.85 2.20
N ASP A 365 6.09 -9.92 1.71
CA ASP A 365 7.26 -10.32 2.47
C ASP A 365 7.92 -9.06 3.06
N THR A 366 8.08 -9.04 4.38
CA THR A 366 8.77 -7.95 5.10
C THR A 366 10.25 -8.26 5.33
N GLY A 367 10.68 -9.48 4.99
CA GLY A 367 11.97 -10.05 5.32
C GLY A 367 12.26 -10.03 6.81
N THR A 368 11.21 -10.22 7.63
CA THR A 368 11.31 -10.36 9.08
C THR A 368 10.70 -11.68 9.50
N ASP A 369 11.26 -12.27 10.56
CA ASP A 369 10.72 -13.46 11.22
C ASP A 369 9.47 -13.04 12.02
N ILE A 370 8.29 -13.20 11.40
CA ILE A 370 7.00 -12.79 11.94
C ILE A 370 6.45 -13.84 12.90
N ASP A 371 6.66 -15.11 12.60
CA ASP A 371 6.12 -16.24 13.35
C ASP A 371 6.99 -16.66 14.55
N GLY A 372 8.24 -16.18 14.61
CA GLY A 372 9.18 -16.42 15.70
C GLY A 372 9.93 -17.74 15.59
N SER A 373 9.99 -18.32 14.40
CA SER A 373 10.66 -19.60 14.12
C SER A 373 12.19 -19.49 14.01
N ALA A 374 12.74 -18.27 14.04
CA ALA A 374 14.15 -17.94 13.78
C ALA A 374 14.64 -18.25 12.35
N VAL A 375 13.71 -18.58 11.45
CA VAL A 375 13.93 -18.75 10.01
C VAL A 375 13.08 -17.70 9.31
N ILE A 376 13.61 -17.05 8.27
CA ILE A 376 12.83 -16.14 7.43
C ILE A 376 12.44 -16.92 6.19
N ASP A 377 11.16 -17.29 6.07
CA ASP A 377 10.65 -18.09 4.97
C ASP A 377 9.22 -17.72 4.53
N ALA A 378 8.60 -18.57 3.71
CA ALA A 378 7.26 -18.32 3.17
C ALA A 378 6.13 -18.40 4.22
N ALA A 379 6.40 -18.90 5.43
CA ALA A 379 5.47 -18.84 6.55
C ALA A 379 5.36 -17.41 7.14
N ASP A 380 6.37 -16.56 6.93
CA ASP A 380 6.36 -15.16 7.36
C ASP A 380 5.63 -14.21 6.39
N TYR A 381 5.23 -14.72 5.23
CA TYR A 381 4.55 -13.91 4.22
C TYR A 381 3.15 -13.51 4.69
N ILE A 382 2.83 -12.23 4.51
CA ILE A 382 1.52 -11.68 4.87
C ILE A 382 0.61 -11.79 3.64
N PRO A 383 -0.45 -12.61 3.65
CA PRO A 383 -1.38 -12.70 2.54
C PRO A 383 -2.20 -11.40 2.43
N ILE A 384 -2.29 -10.85 1.21
CA ILE A 384 -3.03 -9.61 0.95
C ILE A 384 -4.31 -9.91 0.18
N ALA A 385 -4.18 -10.50 -1.01
CA ALA A 385 -5.29 -10.70 -1.92
C ALA A 385 -5.22 -12.06 -2.62
N PRO A 386 -6.29 -12.87 -2.58
CA PRO A 386 -6.35 -14.14 -3.28
C PRO A 386 -6.66 -13.94 -4.77
N GLY A 387 -6.36 -14.96 -5.58
CA GLY A 387 -6.70 -15.00 -6.99
C GLY A 387 -5.84 -14.12 -7.89
N VAL A 388 -4.81 -13.46 -7.36
CA VAL A 388 -3.85 -12.69 -8.17
C VAL A 388 -2.93 -13.66 -8.91
N GLU A 389 -3.10 -13.81 -10.22
CA GLU A 389 -2.33 -14.76 -11.05
C GLU A 389 -1.03 -14.15 -11.55
N ASP A 390 -1.02 -12.85 -11.80
CA ASP A 390 0.11 -12.13 -12.36
C ASP A 390 0.10 -10.66 -11.92
N ILE A 391 1.29 -10.10 -11.76
CA ILE A 391 1.51 -8.70 -11.39
C ILE A 391 2.72 -8.20 -12.17
N GLN A 392 2.60 -7.01 -12.73
CA GLN A 392 3.64 -6.39 -13.54
C GLN A 392 3.87 -4.96 -13.06
N PHE A 393 5.13 -4.51 -13.07
CA PHE A 393 5.51 -3.17 -12.63
C PHE A 393 6.29 -2.43 -13.71
N ALA A 394 5.91 -1.17 -13.92
CA ALA A 394 6.67 -0.24 -14.74
C ALA A 394 7.02 1.02 -13.96
N TYR A 395 8.20 1.58 -14.21
CA TYR A 395 8.78 2.67 -13.43
C TYR A 395 8.82 3.95 -14.26
N THR A 396 8.01 4.93 -13.86
CA THR A 396 8.04 6.26 -14.47
C THR A 396 9.22 7.04 -13.89
N LEU A 397 10.15 7.45 -14.76
CA LEU A 397 11.30 8.27 -14.43
C LEU A 397 11.03 9.76 -14.69
N ASN A 398 12.02 10.60 -14.40
CA ASN A 398 11.93 12.04 -14.59
C ASN A 398 12.03 12.46 -16.07
N ILE A 399 10.93 12.94 -16.65
CA ILE A 399 10.78 13.24 -18.09
C ILE A 399 11.42 14.57 -18.53
N ASN A 400 11.64 15.51 -17.61
CA ASN A 400 11.92 16.91 -17.96
C ASN A 400 13.30 17.38 -17.54
N ALA A 401 14.31 16.96 -18.28
CA ALA A 401 15.61 17.56 -18.07
C ALA A 401 15.65 19.04 -18.47
N PRO A 402 16.29 19.91 -17.66
CA PRO A 402 16.52 21.28 -18.05
C PRO A 402 17.38 21.29 -19.32
N THR A 403 16.96 22.09 -20.30
CA THR A 403 17.77 22.36 -21.48
C THR A 403 19.09 22.94 -21.00
N VAL A 404 20.20 22.23 -21.22
CA VAL A 404 21.52 22.71 -20.80
C VAL A 404 21.81 24.00 -21.57
N GLY A 405 21.75 25.14 -20.87
CA GLY A 405 21.94 26.46 -21.46
C GLY A 405 23.39 26.67 -21.85
N GLY A 406 23.73 26.34 -23.09
CA GLY A 406 25.05 26.55 -23.68
C GLY A 406 25.39 25.36 -24.59
N GLY A 407 25.74 25.62 -25.85
CA GLY A 407 26.00 24.61 -26.89
C GLY A 407 27.17 23.64 -26.64
N GLY A 408 27.53 23.36 -25.39
CA GLY A 408 28.29 22.18 -25.02
C GLY A 408 27.39 20.95 -25.14
N ALA A 409 27.91 19.90 -25.75
CA ALA A 409 27.21 18.63 -25.83
C ALA A 409 26.77 18.21 -24.41
N PRO A 410 25.49 17.83 -24.22
CA PRO A 410 25.02 17.28 -22.95
C PRO A 410 25.99 16.15 -22.52
N PRO A 411 26.44 16.08 -21.24
CA PRO A 411 27.39 15.06 -20.80
C PRO A 411 26.81 13.68 -21.06
N SER A 412 27.30 13.02 -22.11
CA SER A 412 26.80 11.74 -22.58
C SER A 412 26.68 10.72 -21.43
N PRO A 413 25.52 10.06 -21.26
CA PRO A 413 24.27 10.25 -21.98
C PRO A 413 23.36 11.20 -21.19
N ALA A 414 23.45 12.49 -21.48
CA ALA A 414 22.53 13.46 -20.94
C ALA A 414 21.25 13.49 -21.80
N PRO A 415 20.17 14.01 -21.20
CA PRO A 415 18.80 13.53 -21.32
C PRO A 415 18.14 13.98 -22.62
N GLY A 416 17.58 13.04 -23.35
CA GLY A 416 16.94 13.30 -24.63
C GLY A 416 16.55 12.04 -25.39
N LYS A 417 17.09 10.89 -24.97
CA LYS A 417 16.61 9.57 -25.32
C LYS A 417 16.23 8.91 -24.00
N GLY A 418 14.94 8.64 -23.80
CA GLY A 418 14.50 7.87 -22.63
C GLY A 418 15.21 6.51 -22.55
N PRO A 419 15.17 5.82 -21.40
CA PRO A 419 15.66 4.44 -21.26
C PRO A 419 15.25 3.55 -22.43
N ASP A 420 14.01 3.71 -22.87
CA ASP A 420 13.35 2.99 -23.94
C ASP A 420 13.53 3.66 -25.31
N ALA A 421 14.73 4.13 -25.61
CA ALA A 421 15.06 4.58 -26.96
C ALA A 421 15.72 3.45 -27.77
N PRO A 422 14.95 2.50 -28.36
CA PRO A 422 15.49 1.80 -29.50
C PRO A 422 15.70 2.86 -30.59
N THR A 423 16.76 2.68 -31.35
CA THR A 423 17.07 3.33 -32.64
C THR A 423 15.91 4.18 -33.20
N ALA A 424 16.15 5.46 -33.48
CA ALA A 424 15.15 6.43 -33.93
C ALA A 424 14.03 5.80 -34.78
N GLY A 425 12.80 5.76 -34.26
CA GLY A 425 11.63 5.21 -34.96
C GLY A 425 10.91 4.01 -34.31
N GLY A 426 11.37 3.51 -33.16
CA GLY A 426 10.60 2.49 -32.40
C GLY A 426 9.39 3.07 -31.66
N VAL A 427 8.40 2.21 -31.38
CA VAL A 427 7.11 2.57 -30.75
C VAL A 427 7.22 3.16 -29.35
N ASN A 428 8.33 2.90 -28.63
CA ASN A 428 8.60 3.44 -27.30
C ASN A 428 9.67 4.54 -27.29
N ALA A 429 10.15 4.97 -28.47
CA ALA A 429 11.24 5.95 -28.57
C ALA A 429 10.91 7.25 -27.82
N GLY A 430 11.46 7.39 -26.60
CA GLY A 430 11.33 8.58 -25.76
C GLY A 430 10.26 8.53 -24.67
N ASN A 431 9.63 7.38 -24.36
CA ASN A 431 8.93 7.24 -23.08
C ASN A 431 9.99 7.14 -21.97
N TRP A 432 9.74 7.77 -20.82
CA TRP A 432 10.58 7.66 -19.63
C TRP A 432 9.92 6.72 -18.65
N VAL A 433 9.49 5.58 -19.18
CA VAL A 433 8.89 4.50 -18.40
C VAL A 433 9.78 3.29 -18.69
N VAL A 434 10.17 2.60 -17.62
CA VAL A 434 11.00 1.41 -17.67
C VAL A 434 10.15 0.21 -17.29
N GLY A 435 10.25 -0.89 -18.03
CA GLY A 435 9.46 -2.11 -17.80
C GLY A 435 8.12 -2.09 -18.55
N ASP A 436 7.83 -1.08 -19.37
CA ASP A 436 6.56 -0.99 -20.11
C ASP A 436 6.63 -1.33 -21.58
N TYR A 437 7.73 -1.95 -22.00
CA TYR A 437 8.05 -2.13 -23.41
C TYR A 437 6.90 -2.80 -24.19
N PHE A 438 6.08 -1.97 -24.83
CA PHE A 438 4.92 -2.38 -25.60
C PHE A 438 5.30 -2.55 -27.06
N THR A 439 4.77 -3.59 -27.72
CA THR A 439 4.94 -3.77 -29.16
C THR A 439 3.69 -3.31 -29.91
N GLY A 440 3.74 -2.11 -30.48
CA GLY A 440 2.88 -1.77 -31.61
C GLY A 440 3.21 -2.62 -32.84
N THR A 441 2.34 -2.58 -33.86
CA THR A 441 2.47 -3.37 -35.09
C THR A 441 3.84 -3.10 -35.76
N GLY A 442 4.73 -4.11 -35.73
CA GLY A 442 6.09 -4.01 -36.29
C GLY A 442 7.25 -4.01 -35.27
N ALA A 443 6.97 -3.99 -33.97
CA ALA A 443 8.03 -4.10 -32.95
C ALA A 443 8.36 -5.58 -32.65
N THR A 444 9.59 -5.98 -32.97
CA THR A 444 10.08 -7.38 -32.90
C THR A 444 10.61 -7.80 -31.52
N ALA A 445 10.44 -6.98 -30.47
CA ALA A 445 11.11 -7.19 -29.19
C ALA A 445 10.15 -7.21 -27.98
N THR A 446 9.09 -8.03 -28.00
CA THR A 446 8.52 -8.49 -26.72
C THR A 446 9.53 -9.40 -26.03
N GLY A 447 9.70 -9.25 -24.71
CA GLY A 447 10.53 -10.15 -23.92
C GLY A 447 11.92 -9.67 -23.54
N THR A 448 12.20 -8.37 -23.67
CA THR A 448 13.42 -7.78 -23.12
C THR A 448 13.16 -7.34 -21.69
N GLN A 449 14.00 -7.80 -20.76
CA GLN A 449 13.97 -7.33 -19.39
C GLN A 449 14.56 -5.92 -19.34
N GLU A 450 13.81 -5.01 -18.75
CA GLU A 450 14.11 -3.61 -18.60
C GLU A 450 13.93 -3.22 -17.13
N GLN A 451 15.04 -2.94 -16.45
CA GLN A 451 15.02 -2.50 -15.06
C GLN A 451 15.81 -1.21 -14.92
N PRO A 452 15.43 -0.32 -13.98
CA PRO A 452 16.26 0.80 -13.60
C PRO A 452 17.65 0.30 -13.19
N ASP A 453 18.70 0.94 -13.70
CA ASP A 453 20.06 0.49 -13.48
C ASP A 453 20.47 0.79 -12.02
N ALA A 454 20.56 -0.27 -11.22
CA ALA A 454 20.97 -0.23 -9.82
C ALA A 454 22.49 -0.23 -9.63
N THR A 455 23.27 -0.36 -10.70
CA THR A 455 24.74 -0.51 -10.67
C THR A 455 25.49 0.76 -11.06
N LEU A 456 24.80 1.78 -11.59
CA LEU A 456 25.42 3.05 -11.93
C LEU A 456 26.07 3.69 -10.70
N ALA A 457 27.38 3.87 -10.74
CA ALA A 457 28.15 4.50 -9.67
C ALA A 457 27.72 5.95 -9.39
N ASN A 458 27.17 6.63 -10.40
CA ASN A 458 26.78 8.04 -10.36
C ASN A 458 25.26 8.18 -10.27
N MET A 459 24.72 7.94 -9.07
CA MET A 459 23.31 8.22 -8.76
C MET A 459 23.18 9.53 -7.98
N PRO A 460 22.07 10.27 -8.11
CA PRO A 460 21.83 11.48 -7.34
C PRO A 460 21.80 11.16 -5.84
N GLN A 461 22.45 12.02 -5.07
CA GLN A 461 22.43 12.01 -3.61
C GLN A 461 21.42 13.05 -3.11
N TYR A 462 21.16 13.07 -1.80
CA TYR A 462 20.34 14.11 -1.17
C TYR A 462 20.78 15.54 -1.52
N SER A 463 22.10 15.76 -1.58
CA SER A 463 22.70 17.06 -1.89
C SER A 463 22.59 17.45 -3.37
N THR A 464 22.36 16.50 -4.28
CA THR A 464 22.30 16.73 -5.72
C THR A 464 21.19 17.74 -6.06
N GLY A 465 21.50 18.76 -6.86
CA GLY A 465 20.53 19.78 -7.26
C GLY A 465 19.39 19.22 -8.12
N LEU A 466 18.22 19.87 -8.15
CA LEU A 466 17.06 19.40 -8.95
C LEU A 466 17.33 19.42 -10.46
N ALA A 467 18.14 20.38 -10.91
CA ALA A 467 18.52 20.55 -12.31
C ALA A 467 19.78 19.74 -12.70
N ASP A 468 20.34 18.97 -11.77
CA ASP A 468 21.56 18.22 -12.02
C ASP A 468 21.30 17.08 -13.03
N PRO A 469 22.14 16.90 -14.06
CA PRO A 469 22.01 15.81 -15.04
C PRO A 469 21.89 14.41 -14.42
N LEU A 470 22.47 14.18 -13.23
CA LEU A 470 22.33 12.90 -12.53
C LEU A 470 20.87 12.57 -12.17
N ARG A 471 19.96 13.55 -12.15
CA ARG A 471 18.52 13.34 -11.89
C ARG A 471 17.69 12.97 -13.13
N PHE A 472 18.34 12.81 -14.28
CA PHE A 472 17.73 12.55 -15.57
C PHE A 472 18.43 11.39 -16.29
N ASN A 473 18.65 10.30 -15.56
CA ASN A 473 19.19 9.05 -16.07
C ASN A 473 18.33 7.86 -15.59
N VAL A 474 18.67 6.66 -16.04
CA VAL A 474 17.92 5.42 -15.80
C VAL A 474 18.13 4.79 -14.42
N THR A 475 18.72 5.52 -13.47
CA THR A 475 18.99 5.00 -12.13
C THR A 475 17.69 4.80 -11.32
N ALA A 476 17.70 3.83 -10.41
CA ALA A 476 16.61 3.61 -9.47
C ALA A 476 16.28 4.85 -8.60
N ALA A 477 17.27 5.70 -8.32
CA ALA A 477 17.08 6.96 -7.60
C ALA A 477 16.21 7.99 -8.35
N ASN A 478 15.98 7.80 -9.65
CA ASN A 478 15.19 8.69 -10.49
C ASN A 478 13.75 8.23 -10.74
N ILE A 479 13.32 7.16 -10.08
CA ILE A 479 11.92 6.74 -10.08
C ILE A 479 11.06 7.86 -9.47
N ARG A 480 10.00 8.24 -10.18
CA ARG A 480 9.02 9.26 -9.79
C ARG A 480 7.61 8.70 -9.66
N GLY A 481 7.35 7.56 -10.30
CA GLY A 481 6.16 6.79 -10.05
C GLY A 481 6.35 5.33 -10.41
N VAL A 482 5.49 4.49 -9.86
CA VAL A 482 5.37 3.08 -10.19
C VAL A 482 3.98 2.87 -10.76
N ARG A 483 3.91 2.40 -11.99
CA ARG A 483 2.71 1.82 -12.57
C ARG A 483 2.68 0.35 -12.20
N MET A 484 1.58 -0.09 -11.62
CA MET A 484 1.36 -1.49 -11.27
C MET A 484 0.12 -1.95 -12.01
N THR A 485 0.20 -3.15 -12.57
CA THR A 485 -0.93 -3.80 -13.20
C THR A 485 -1.07 -5.20 -12.64
N VAL A 486 -2.27 -5.54 -12.18
CA VAL A 486 -2.60 -6.77 -11.47
C VAL A 486 -3.63 -7.54 -12.28
N ASN A 487 -3.31 -8.79 -12.58
CA ASN A 487 -4.19 -9.73 -13.24
C ASN A 487 -4.76 -10.70 -12.21
N LEU A 488 -6.07 -10.69 -12.05
CA LEU A 488 -6.78 -11.53 -11.08
C LEU A 488 -7.70 -12.51 -11.79
N ARG A 489 -7.86 -13.69 -11.19
CA ARG A 489 -8.94 -14.61 -11.52
C ARG A 489 -10.00 -14.66 -10.43
N SER A 490 -11.19 -15.09 -10.81
CA SER A 490 -12.18 -15.52 -9.85
C SER A 490 -11.73 -16.74 -9.05
N LEU A 491 -12.17 -16.82 -7.79
CA LEU A 491 -11.86 -17.96 -6.91
C LEU A 491 -12.66 -19.21 -7.28
N GLN A 492 -13.80 -19.01 -7.94
CA GLN A 492 -14.67 -20.08 -8.42
C GLN A 492 -14.73 -20.08 -9.94
N THR A 493 -14.96 -21.27 -10.49
CA THR A 493 -15.19 -21.45 -11.93
C THR A 493 -16.56 -20.91 -12.31
N ASP A 494 -16.68 -20.25 -13.46
CA ASP A 494 -17.96 -19.74 -13.94
C ASP A 494 -18.79 -20.88 -14.53
N GLN A 495 -19.73 -21.35 -13.73
CA GLN A 495 -20.68 -22.40 -14.11
C GLN A 495 -21.74 -21.92 -15.10
N ALA A 496 -21.90 -20.60 -15.31
CA ALA A 496 -22.82 -20.07 -16.30
C ALA A 496 -22.30 -20.25 -17.74
N GLN A 497 -20.99 -20.41 -17.92
CA GLN A 497 -20.35 -20.61 -19.21
C GLN A 497 -20.43 -22.09 -19.65
N PRO A 498 -20.43 -22.38 -20.97
CA PRO A 498 -20.44 -23.76 -21.46
C PRO A 498 -19.16 -24.49 -21.03
N ALA A 499 -19.21 -25.83 -20.96
CA ALA A 499 -18.06 -26.65 -20.57
C ALA A 499 -16.88 -26.53 -21.55
N SER A 500 -17.13 -26.11 -22.79
CA SER A 500 -16.11 -25.83 -23.81
C SER A 500 -15.38 -24.50 -23.62
N TRP A 501 -15.94 -23.57 -22.84
CA TRP A 501 -15.27 -22.32 -22.52
C TRP A 501 -14.13 -22.61 -21.54
N THR A 502 -12.92 -22.20 -21.87
CA THR A 502 -11.72 -22.53 -21.08
C THR A 502 -11.41 -21.47 -20.03
N GLY A 503 -12.14 -20.34 -19.99
CA GLY A 503 -11.86 -19.19 -19.14
C GLY A 503 -11.67 -17.93 -19.98
N ASP A 504 -11.68 -16.77 -19.31
CA ASP A 504 -11.34 -15.52 -19.98
C ASP A 504 -9.85 -15.50 -20.33
N VAL A 505 -9.54 -14.82 -21.43
CA VAL A 505 -8.18 -14.54 -21.89
C VAL A 505 -7.88 -13.10 -21.52
N GLU A 506 -6.83 -12.88 -20.75
CA GLU A 506 -6.42 -11.53 -20.36
C GLU A 506 -5.41 -10.96 -21.35
N ASN A 507 -5.49 -9.63 -21.56
CA ASN A 507 -4.56 -8.93 -22.42
C ASN A 507 -3.14 -8.96 -21.83
N ARG A 508 -2.14 -8.80 -22.70
CA ARG A 508 -0.77 -8.58 -22.26
C ARG A 508 -0.70 -7.28 -21.47
N VAL A 509 0.08 -7.34 -20.40
CA VAL A 509 0.30 -6.26 -19.46
C VAL A 509 1.79 -5.93 -19.47
N GLU A 510 2.12 -4.65 -19.57
CA GLU A 510 3.49 -4.13 -19.59
C GLU A 510 4.39 -4.87 -20.61
N ASN A 511 5.63 -5.24 -20.23
CA ASN A 511 6.62 -5.89 -21.11
C ASN A 511 6.49 -7.44 -21.18
N LEU A 512 5.44 -8.01 -20.59
CA LEU A 512 5.28 -9.44 -20.48
C LEU A 512 5.12 -10.12 -21.85
N ASN A 513 5.96 -11.13 -22.11
CA ASN A 513 6.05 -11.82 -23.38
C ASN A 513 5.28 -13.15 -23.35
N GLY A 514 4.11 -13.19 -23.98
CA GLY A 514 3.36 -14.44 -24.08
C GLY A 514 2.05 -14.30 -24.84
N ALA A 515 1.72 -15.28 -25.68
CA ALA A 515 0.52 -15.24 -26.52
C ALA A 515 -0.80 -15.29 -25.73
N ASN A 516 -0.83 -15.78 -24.49
CA ASN A 516 -1.95 -15.68 -23.53
C ASN A 516 -1.40 -15.95 -22.13
N LEU A 517 -1.70 -15.09 -21.16
CA LEU A 517 -1.05 -15.08 -19.86
C LEU A 517 -1.37 -16.33 -19.01
N GLN A 518 -2.63 -16.73 -18.93
CA GLN A 518 -3.05 -18.03 -18.42
C GLN A 518 -4.40 -18.38 -19.07
N THR A 519 -4.47 -19.47 -19.82
CA THR A 519 -5.74 -19.99 -20.35
C THR A 519 -6.10 -21.26 -19.60
N GLY A 520 -7.35 -21.41 -19.19
CA GLY A 520 -7.83 -22.64 -18.56
C GLY A 520 -8.59 -22.43 -17.26
N GLY A 521 -9.15 -23.54 -16.78
CA GLY A 521 -9.80 -23.61 -15.48
C GLY A 521 -11.22 -23.03 -15.43
N ARG A 522 -11.78 -22.49 -16.52
CA ARG A 522 -13.13 -21.87 -16.52
C ARG A 522 -13.25 -20.73 -15.51
N PHE A 523 -12.18 -19.96 -15.31
CA PHE A 523 -12.19 -18.79 -14.43
C PHE A 523 -12.46 -17.51 -15.21
N ARG A 524 -13.13 -16.56 -14.56
CA ARG A 524 -13.20 -15.17 -15.02
C ARG A 524 -11.91 -14.46 -14.69
N ARG A 525 -11.43 -13.60 -15.57
CA ARG A 525 -10.19 -12.83 -15.37
C ARG A 525 -10.42 -11.34 -15.52
N PHE A 526 -9.62 -10.58 -14.79
CA PHE A 526 -9.72 -9.13 -14.71
C PHE A 526 -8.33 -8.51 -14.60
N SER A 527 -8.08 -7.48 -15.39
CA SER A 527 -6.95 -6.57 -15.24
C SER A 527 -7.34 -5.32 -14.48
N TYR A 528 -6.51 -4.91 -13.54
CA TYR A 528 -6.59 -3.60 -12.89
C TYR A 528 -5.22 -2.94 -12.94
N SER A 529 -5.16 -1.65 -13.28
CA SER A 529 -3.91 -0.89 -13.29
C SER A 529 -4.06 0.42 -12.54
N ALA A 530 -2.98 0.83 -11.87
CA ALA A 530 -2.87 2.14 -11.25
C ALA A 530 -1.45 2.68 -11.39
N THR A 531 -1.30 4.00 -11.33
CA THR A 531 0.01 4.66 -11.30
C THR A 531 0.12 5.48 -10.03
N VAL A 532 1.17 5.22 -9.27
CA VAL A 532 1.41 5.83 -7.97
C VAL A 532 2.68 6.66 -8.03
N ALA A 533 2.56 7.95 -7.67
CA ALA A 533 3.72 8.82 -7.56
C ALA A 533 4.52 8.53 -6.27
N CYS A 534 5.83 8.42 -6.41
CA CYS A 534 6.79 8.21 -5.30
C CYS A 534 7.45 9.55 -4.94
N ARG A 535 6.69 10.44 -4.30
CA ARG A 535 7.14 11.82 -4.01
C ARG A 535 8.37 11.88 -3.10
N ASP A 536 8.53 10.90 -2.22
CA ASP A 536 9.65 10.86 -1.28
C ASP A 536 11.00 10.61 -1.99
N MET A 537 10.99 10.09 -3.23
CA MET A 537 12.18 9.93 -4.07
C MET A 537 12.78 11.27 -4.53
N GLU A 538 12.03 12.37 -4.42
CA GLU A 538 12.53 13.72 -4.69
C GLU A 538 13.20 14.36 -3.47
N SER A 539 13.25 13.66 -2.34
CA SER A 539 13.82 14.19 -1.10
C SER A 539 15.28 14.63 -1.28
N ARG A 540 15.61 15.73 -0.60
CA ARG A 540 16.94 16.34 -0.56
C ARG A 540 17.57 16.34 0.83
N SER A 541 16.95 15.66 1.80
CA SER A 541 17.48 15.56 3.15
C SER A 541 17.10 14.23 3.78
N ALA A 542 17.93 13.76 4.71
CA ALA A 542 17.66 12.53 5.45
C ALA A 542 16.51 12.67 6.48
N PHE A 543 15.85 13.83 6.57
CA PHE A 543 14.77 14.21 7.49
C PHE A 543 14.99 13.76 8.94
N ILE A 544 15.22 14.70 9.86
CA ILE A 544 15.02 14.46 11.30
C ILE A 544 13.80 15.30 11.66
N PHE A 545 12.67 14.66 11.94
CA PHE A 545 11.39 15.32 12.27
C PHE A 545 11.30 15.68 13.74
#